data_AF-A0A0L8MIB3-F1
#
_entry.id   AF-A0A0L8MIB3-F1
#
_cell.length_a   1.000
_cell.length_b   1.000
_cell.length_c   1.000
_cell.angle_alpha   90.00
_cell.angle_beta   90.00
_cell.angle_gamma   90.00
#
_symmetry.space_group_name_H-M   'P 1'
#
loop_
_entity.id
_entity.type
_entity.pdbx_description
1 polymer ?
#
loop_
_entity_poly.entity_id
_entity_poly.type
_entity_poly.pdbx_seq_one_letter_code
_entity_poly.pdbx_strand_id
1 'polypeptide(L)'
;MLLGALAAPASAAAQGPEPVGNNKCTSVREVDSTVVDYSSSGLFETVFRSATDRRGHAFLNDSRNPGVWINLGLLANAPTCVQGTAVSVTEEDPGHLYVTLLASDGVLHQAQCVTTSGAPFTPSTLPTACGTGFTAIPGTPV
;
A
#
# COMPACT_ATOMS: atom_id res chain seq x y z
N MET A 1 24.66 -30.75 -46.54
CA MET A 1 23.76 -30.99 -45.39
C MET A 1 23.76 -29.74 -44.52
N LEU A 2 22.53 -29.27 -44.23
CA LEU A 2 22.06 -28.37 -43.17
C LEU A 2 22.66 -26.97 -42.94
N LEU A 3 21.78 -25.99 -43.20
CA LEU A 3 21.75 -24.63 -42.65
C LEU A 3 21.60 -24.64 -41.11
N GLY A 4 21.99 -23.53 -40.47
CA GLY A 4 21.59 -23.23 -39.09
C GLY A 4 21.95 -21.80 -38.67
N ALA A 5 21.18 -20.82 -39.14
CA ALA A 5 21.23 -19.46 -38.62
C ALA A 5 20.61 -19.46 -37.20
N LEU A 6 21.36 -18.99 -36.20
CA LEU A 6 20.86 -18.77 -34.84
C LEU A 6 19.94 -17.55 -34.82
N ALA A 7 18.63 -17.77 -34.90
CA ALA A 7 17.63 -16.77 -34.54
C ALA A 7 17.42 -16.80 -33.02
N ALA A 8 17.78 -15.71 -32.33
CA ALA A 8 17.37 -15.50 -30.95
C ALA A 8 15.86 -15.20 -30.92
N PRO A 9 15.08 -15.77 -29.99
CA PRO A 9 13.71 -15.32 -29.80
C PRO A 9 13.74 -13.93 -29.16
N ALA A 10 13.28 -12.93 -29.90
CA ALA A 10 12.89 -11.65 -29.33
C ALA A 10 11.65 -11.90 -28.47
N SER A 11 11.81 -11.99 -27.15
CA SER A 11 10.68 -11.87 -26.22
C SER A 11 10.22 -10.41 -26.20
N ALA A 12 9.52 -10.00 -27.27
CA ALA A 12 8.69 -8.82 -27.23
C ALA A 12 7.56 -9.10 -26.24
N ALA A 13 7.61 -8.44 -25.07
CA ALA A 13 6.47 -8.37 -24.17
C ALA A 13 5.37 -7.56 -24.87
N ALA A 14 4.59 -8.21 -25.72
CA ALA A 14 3.35 -7.67 -26.24
C ALA A 14 2.30 -7.74 -25.13
N GLN A 15 2.31 -6.78 -24.22
CA GLN A 15 1.10 -6.44 -23.48
C GLN A 15 0.29 -5.54 -24.41
N GLY A 16 -0.71 -6.14 -25.06
CA GLY A 16 -1.68 -5.41 -25.87
C GLY A 16 -2.41 -4.35 -25.02
N PRO A 17 -3.17 -3.44 -25.64
CA PRO A 17 -3.96 -2.47 -24.89
C PRO A 17 -4.89 -3.23 -23.95
N GLU A 18 -4.73 -3.03 -22.63
CA GLU A 18 -5.66 -3.58 -21.67
C GLU A 18 -7.06 -3.04 -21.98
N PRO A 19 -8.10 -3.90 -21.92
CA PRO A 19 -9.45 -3.50 -22.28
C PRO A 19 -9.95 -2.42 -21.32
N VAL A 20 -10.28 -1.24 -21.87
CA VAL A 20 -11.10 -0.22 -21.22
C VAL A 20 -12.49 -0.83 -21.00
N GLY A 21 -12.78 -1.28 -19.77
CA GLY A 21 -14.01 -2.01 -19.44
C GLY A 21 -14.68 -1.56 -18.13
N ASN A 22 -15.70 -0.70 -18.27
CA ASN A 22 -16.83 -0.47 -17.35
C ASN A 22 -16.55 -0.18 -15.86
N ASN A 23 -16.28 1.08 -15.51
CA ASN A 23 -16.56 1.80 -14.22
C ASN A 23 -16.43 1.06 -12.86
N LYS A 24 -15.74 -0.09 -12.78
CA LYS A 24 -15.52 -0.82 -11.54
C LYS A 24 -14.03 -0.98 -11.38
N CYS A 25 -13.50 -0.44 -10.29
CA CYS A 25 -12.11 -0.66 -9.92
C CYS A 25 -11.83 -2.16 -9.87
N THR A 26 -10.79 -2.59 -10.57
CA THR A 26 -10.29 -3.95 -10.55
C THR A 26 -8.82 -3.90 -10.16
N SER A 27 -8.48 -4.60 -9.08
CA SER A 27 -7.09 -4.77 -8.62
C SER A 27 -6.87 -6.22 -8.20
N VAL A 28 -5.61 -6.60 -8.00
CA VAL A 28 -5.24 -7.92 -7.50
C VAL A 28 -5.39 -7.93 -5.97
N ARG A 29 -5.89 -9.03 -5.41
CA ARG A 29 -5.88 -9.22 -3.95
C ARG A 29 -4.50 -9.71 -3.54
N GLU A 30 -3.74 -8.86 -2.89
CA GLU A 30 -2.40 -9.20 -2.42
C GLU A 30 -2.05 -8.55 -1.08
N VAL A 31 -1.01 -9.07 -0.44
CA VAL A 31 -0.32 -8.41 0.66
C VAL A 31 0.89 -7.75 0.04
N ASP A 32 0.87 -6.43 -0.02
CA ASP A 32 1.85 -5.69 -0.81
C ASP A 32 3.13 -5.41 -0.02
N SER A 33 3.04 -5.18 1.29
CA SER A 33 4.20 -4.87 2.12
C SER A 33 3.99 -5.22 3.59
N THR A 34 5.11 -5.43 4.28
CA THR A 34 5.15 -5.70 5.71
C THR A 34 6.42 -5.07 6.29
N VAL A 35 6.29 -4.40 7.43
CA VAL A 35 7.44 -3.84 8.15
C VAL A 35 7.38 -4.28 9.60
N VAL A 36 8.55 -4.67 10.12
CA VAL A 36 8.79 -5.07 11.52
C VAL A 36 9.72 -4.06 12.14
N ASP A 37 9.41 -3.66 13.37
CA ASP A 37 10.23 -2.73 14.12
C ASP A 37 11.39 -3.41 14.88
N TYR A 38 12.49 -2.66 15.09
CA TYR A 38 13.75 -3.15 15.66
C TYR A 38 13.80 -3.03 17.19
N SER A 39 14.74 -3.75 17.82
CA SER A 39 14.81 -4.03 19.27
C SER A 39 15.06 -2.87 20.24
N SER A 40 14.85 -1.63 19.82
CA SER A 40 15.07 -0.43 20.65
C SER A 40 13.94 0.60 20.60
N SER A 41 12.90 0.38 19.80
CA SER A 41 11.73 1.27 19.77
C SER A 41 10.60 0.75 20.67
N GLY A 42 9.71 1.65 21.11
CA GLY A 42 8.49 1.28 21.83
C GLY A 42 7.49 0.44 21.00
N LEU A 43 7.80 0.19 19.73
CA LEU A 43 7.03 -0.64 18.81
C LEU A 43 7.68 -2.01 18.55
N PHE A 44 8.70 -2.42 19.31
CA PHE A 44 9.40 -3.68 19.08
C PHE A 44 8.43 -4.86 18.88
N GLU A 45 8.72 -5.71 17.89
CA GLU A 45 7.88 -6.85 17.44
C GLU A 45 6.50 -6.45 16.85
N THR A 46 6.21 -5.16 16.73
CA THR A 46 5.02 -4.70 15.99
C THR A 46 5.25 -4.93 14.50
N VAL A 47 4.24 -5.52 13.87
CA VAL A 47 4.22 -5.78 12.44
C VAL A 47 3.05 -5.04 11.83
N PHE A 48 3.35 -4.10 10.94
CA PHE A 48 2.35 -3.44 10.11
C PHE A 48 2.26 -4.15 8.77
N ARG A 49 1.04 -4.40 8.30
CA ARG A 49 0.77 -5.02 6.99
C ARG A 49 -0.23 -4.20 6.23
N SER A 50 -0.09 -4.17 4.92
CA SER A 50 -1.10 -3.61 4.03
C SER A 50 -1.56 -4.63 3.01
N ALA A 51 -2.80 -4.46 2.54
CA ALA A 51 -3.38 -5.29 1.50
C ALA A 51 -4.43 -4.51 0.71
N THR A 52 -4.61 -4.91 -0.54
CA THR A 52 -5.70 -4.42 -1.40
C THR A 52 -6.71 -5.57 -1.67
N ASP A 53 -8.01 -5.29 -1.70
CA ASP A 53 -9.01 -6.26 -2.16
C ASP A 53 -9.30 -6.12 -3.66
N ARG A 54 -10.03 -7.08 -4.25
CA ARG A 54 -10.34 -7.08 -5.70
C ARG A 54 -11.20 -5.89 -6.17
N ARG A 55 -11.72 -5.09 -5.24
CA ARG A 55 -12.55 -3.90 -5.52
C ARG A 55 -11.74 -2.62 -5.39
N GLY A 56 -10.42 -2.72 -5.14
CA GLY A 56 -9.54 -1.58 -4.96
C GLY A 56 -9.67 -0.88 -3.62
N HIS A 57 -10.20 -1.55 -2.60
CA HIS A 57 -10.10 -1.03 -1.23
C HIS A 57 -8.76 -1.43 -0.62
N ALA A 58 -8.13 -0.49 0.07
CA ALA A 58 -6.89 -0.74 0.81
C ALA A 58 -7.14 -0.92 2.30
N PHE A 59 -6.36 -1.77 2.94
CA PHE A 59 -6.50 -2.13 4.34
C PHE A 59 -5.16 -2.09 5.06
N LEU A 60 -5.19 -1.66 6.33
CA LEU A 60 -4.06 -1.70 7.25
C LEU A 60 -4.34 -2.72 8.36
N ASN A 61 -3.34 -3.52 8.69
CA ASN A 61 -3.31 -4.36 9.87
C ASN A 61 -2.12 -3.97 10.77
N ASP A 62 -2.42 -3.85 12.05
CA ASP A 62 -1.47 -3.63 13.14
C ASP A 62 -1.46 -4.90 14.01
N SER A 63 -0.30 -5.56 14.15
CA SER A 63 -0.22 -6.84 14.89
C SER A 63 -0.62 -6.73 16.36
N ARG A 64 -0.60 -5.52 16.93
CA ARG A 64 -1.05 -5.25 18.31
C ARG A 64 -2.58 -5.34 18.45
N ASN A 65 -3.31 -5.34 17.33
CA ASN A 65 -4.76 -5.57 17.26
C ASN A 65 -5.08 -6.75 16.33
N PRO A 66 -4.84 -7.99 16.80
CA PRO A 66 -4.88 -9.18 15.96
C PRO A 66 -6.28 -9.41 15.36
N GLY A 67 -6.31 -9.76 14.07
CA GLY A 67 -7.55 -10.05 13.34
C GLY A 67 -8.28 -8.82 12.79
N VAL A 68 -7.82 -7.60 13.07
CA VAL A 68 -8.45 -6.37 12.58
C VAL A 68 -7.73 -5.87 11.31
N TRP A 69 -8.51 -5.74 10.23
CA TRP A 69 -8.11 -5.05 9.00
C TRP A 69 -8.92 -3.78 8.85
N ILE A 70 -8.26 -2.63 8.98
CA ILE A 70 -8.90 -1.31 8.98
C ILE A 70 -8.96 -0.81 7.54
N ASN A 71 -10.15 -0.47 7.05
CA ASN A 71 -10.31 0.12 5.72
C ASN A 71 -9.68 1.52 5.69
N LEU A 72 -8.71 1.74 4.81
CA LEU A 72 -8.00 3.01 4.67
C LEU A 72 -8.83 4.11 4.01
N GLY A 73 -9.97 3.75 3.39
CA GLY A 73 -11.00 4.69 2.94
C GLY A 73 -11.67 5.49 4.07
N LEU A 74 -11.37 5.17 5.34
CA LEU A 74 -11.75 6.00 6.49
C LEU A 74 -10.91 7.29 6.57
N LEU A 75 -9.74 7.34 5.94
CA LEU A 75 -8.88 8.51 5.93
C LEU A 75 -9.31 9.49 4.84
N ALA A 76 -9.19 10.78 5.14
CA ALA A 76 -9.47 11.83 4.17
C ALA A 76 -8.60 11.66 2.92
N ASN A 77 -9.18 11.98 1.75
CA ASN A 77 -8.52 11.93 0.44
C ASN A 77 -7.98 10.55 0.02
N ALA A 78 -8.41 9.47 0.66
CA ALA A 78 -8.07 8.13 0.19
C ALA A 78 -8.59 7.91 -1.24
N PRO A 79 -7.76 7.42 -2.18
CA PRO A 79 -8.22 7.06 -3.51
C PRO A 79 -9.35 6.02 -3.45
N THR A 80 -10.34 6.18 -4.31
CA THR A 80 -11.49 5.24 -4.41
C THR A 80 -11.17 3.97 -5.17
N CYS A 81 -10.07 3.97 -5.94
CA CYS A 81 -9.57 2.82 -6.68
C CYS A 81 -8.06 2.66 -6.48
N VAL A 82 -7.69 1.82 -5.52
CA VAL A 82 -6.29 1.51 -5.19
C VAL A 82 -5.85 0.26 -5.96
N GLN A 83 -4.70 0.34 -6.61
CA GLN A 83 -4.05 -0.74 -7.35
C GLN A 83 -2.93 -1.42 -6.57
N GLY A 84 -2.36 -0.75 -5.57
CA GLY A 84 -1.34 -1.32 -4.68
C GLY A 84 -1.14 -0.45 -3.44
N THR A 85 -0.52 -1.02 -2.41
CA THR A 85 -0.27 -0.31 -1.16
C THR A 85 1.14 -0.60 -0.62
N ALA A 86 1.71 0.30 0.17
CA ALA A 86 2.95 0.06 0.87
C ALA A 86 2.90 0.68 2.27
N VAL A 87 3.63 0.09 3.23
CA VAL A 87 3.86 0.64 4.55
C VAL A 87 5.36 0.77 4.83
N SER A 88 5.74 1.83 5.52
CA SER A 88 7.09 2.03 6.07
C SER A 88 7.01 2.69 7.44
N VAL A 89 7.97 2.42 8.32
CA VAL A 89 8.03 3.03 9.65
C VAL A 89 9.35 3.77 9.85
N THR A 90 9.33 4.85 10.62
CA THR A 90 10.56 5.47 11.15
C THR A 90 10.89 4.89 12.52
N GLU A 91 12.20 4.79 12.81
CA GLU A 91 12.73 4.22 14.05
C GLU A 91 12.76 5.21 15.23
N GLU A 92 12.21 6.43 15.06
CA GLU A 92 12.25 7.50 16.07
C GLU A 92 11.13 7.38 17.11
N ASP A 93 11.24 8.08 18.24
CA ASP A 93 10.16 8.26 19.23
C ASP A 93 9.68 9.73 19.21
N PRO A 94 8.44 10.02 18.75
CA PRO A 94 7.44 9.06 18.29
C PRO A 94 7.71 8.54 16.88
N GLY A 95 7.47 7.25 16.68
CA GLY A 95 7.57 6.64 15.36
C GLY A 95 6.46 7.14 14.45
N HIS A 96 6.73 7.17 13.14
CA HIS A 96 5.74 7.43 12.13
C HIS A 96 5.53 6.19 11.27
N LEU A 97 4.27 5.80 11.09
CA LEU A 97 3.87 4.88 10.03
C LEU A 97 3.49 5.72 8.81
N TYR A 98 4.17 5.48 7.70
CA TYR A 98 3.78 6.00 6.40
C TYR A 98 3.03 4.91 5.65
N VAL A 99 1.84 5.26 5.15
CA VAL A 99 1.03 4.40 4.29
C VAL A 99 0.99 5.05 2.92
N THR A 100 1.45 4.34 1.90
CA THR A 100 1.41 4.76 0.50
C THR A 100 0.37 3.94 -0.25
N LEU A 101 -0.42 4.59 -1.10
CA LEU A 101 -1.41 3.98 -1.98
C LEU A 101 -1.11 4.37 -3.44
N LEU A 102 -1.10 3.39 -4.33
CA LEU A 102 -1.08 3.61 -5.78
C LEU A 102 -2.52 3.68 -6.28
N ALA A 103 -2.94 4.85 -6.75
CA ALA A 103 -4.25 5.03 -7.36
C ALA A 103 -4.25 4.53 -8.82
N SER A 104 -5.44 4.26 -9.36
CA SER A 104 -5.60 3.78 -10.75
C SER A 104 -5.18 4.76 -11.83
N ASP A 105 -5.04 6.04 -11.50
CA ASP A 105 -4.47 7.07 -12.39
C ASP A 105 -2.93 7.10 -12.36
N GLY A 106 -2.31 6.18 -11.62
CA GLY A 106 -0.86 6.07 -11.47
C GLY A 106 -0.29 6.95 -10.36
N VAL A 107 -1.09 7.83 -9.74
CA VAL A 107 -0.59 8.76 -8.71
C VAL A 107 -0.41 8.03 -7.37
N LEU A 108 0.71 8.26 -6.71
CA LEU A 108 0.95 7.79 -5.36
C LEU A 108 0.39 8.79 -4.36
N HIS A 109 -0.31 8.28 -3.34
CA HIS A 109 -0.84 9.05 -2.23
C HIS A 109 -0.25 8.54 -0.93
N GLN A 110 0.19 9.43 -0.05
CA GLN A 110 0.77 9.07 1.25
C GLN A 110 -0.01 9.68 2.41
N ALA A 111 -0.24 8.86 3.44
CA ALA A 111 -0.65 9.32 4.76
C ALA A 111 0.48 9.06 5.75
N GLN A 112 0.71 10.01 6.66
CA GLN A 112 1.63 9.87 7.78
C GLN A 112 0.82 9.74 9.06
N CYS A 113 1.04 8.65 9.79
CA CYS A 113 0.32 8.34 11.01
C CYS A 113 1.28 8.30 12.20
N VAL A 114 0.94 8.99 13.28
CA VAL A 114 1.68 8.90 14.53
C VAL A 114 1.45 7.52 15.14
N THR A 115 2.53 6.80 15.45
CA THR A 115 2.47 5.54 16.18
C THR A 115 2.79 5.75 17.64
N THR A 116 2.03 5.13 18.53
CA THR A 116 2.25 5.21 19.97
C THR A 116 2.36 3.79 20.55
N SER A 117 3.36 3.56 21.39
CA SER A 117 3.55 2.27 22.07
C SER A 117 2.32 1.91 22.91
N GLY A 118 1.92 0.63 22.91
CA GLY A 118 0.76 0.12 23.66
C GLY A 118 -0.62 0.60 23.17
N ALA A 119 -0.68 1.48 22.16
CA ALA A 119 -1.92 1.99 21.58
C ALA A 119 -2.04 1.51 20.13
N PRO A 120 -2.75 0.40 19.88
CA PRO A 120 -2.94 -0.10 18.52
C PRO A 120 -3.84 0.81 17.69
N PHE A 121 -3.68 0.74 16.37
CA PHE A 121 -4.67 1.32 15.47
C PHE A 121 -6.00 0.55 15.51
N THR A 122 -7.09 1.30 15.45
CA THR A 122 -8.47 0.82 15.30
C THR A 122 -9.19 1.70 14.28
N PRO A 123 -10.38 1.31 13.78
CA PRO A 123 -11.17 2.18 12.92
C PRO A 123 -11.48 3.56 13.54
N SER A 124 -11.55 3.67 14.86
CA SER A 124 -11.84 4.93 15.56
C SER A 124 -10.59 5.76 15.86
N THR A 125 -9.42 5.14 16.05
CA THR A 125 -8.18 5.86 16.39
C THR A 125 -7.35 6.26 15.16
N LEU A 126 -7.47 5.51 14.06
CA LEU A 126 -6.67 5.72 12.86
C LEU A 126 -6.85 7.13 12.24
N PRO A 127 -8.08 7.68 12.09
CA PRO A 127 -8.25 9.02 11.53
C PRO A 127 -7.53 10.12 12.33
N THR A 128 -7.58 10.04 13.66
CA THR A 128 -6.87 10.99 14.52
C THR A 128 -5.36 10.84 14.39
N ALA A 129 -4.85 9.61 14.31
CA ALA A 129 -3.41 9.37 14.20
C ALA A 129 -2.82 9.83 12.86
N CYS A 130 -3.57 9.73 11.77
CA CYS A 130 -3.12 10.09 10.42
C CYS A 130 -3.44 11.55 10.01
N GLY A 131 -3.99 12.34 10.94
CA GLY A 131 -4.24 13.77 10.75
C GLY A 131 -5.05 14.10 9.50
N THR A 132 -4.41 14.73 8.51
CA THR A 132 -5.04 15.17 7.26
C THR A 132 -5.36 14.04 6.28
N GLY A 133 -4.98 12.79 6.60
CA GLY A 133 -5.17 11.65 5.71
C GLY A 133 -4.15 11.64 4.57
N PHE A 134 -4.60 11.29 3.37
CA PHE A 134 -3.74 11.12 2.22
C PHE A 134 -3.45 12.44 1.49
N THR A 135 -2.21 12.57 1.01
CA THR A 135 -1.77 13.65 0.12
C THR A 135 -1.08 13.02 -1.09
N ALA A 136 -1.40 13.51 -2.30
CA ALA A 136 -0.71 13.07 -3.51
C ALA A 136 0.78 13.41 -3.43
N ILE A 137 1.65 12.47 -3.82
CA ILE A 137 3.10 12.68 -3.88
C ILE A 137 3.41 13.43 -5.19
N PRO A 138 3.88 14.68 -5.13
CA PRO A 138 4.19 15.45 -6.33
C PRO A 138 5.30 14.78 -7.15
N GLY A 139 5.15 14.79 -8.48
CA GLY A 139 6.14 14.21 -9.38
C GLY A 139 6.14 12.68 -9.43
N THR A 140 5.05 12.02 -8.98
CA THR A 140 4.86 10.58 -9.22
C THR A 140 4.99 10.30 -10.73
N PRO A 141 5.88 9.37 -11.15
CA PRO A 141 5.94 8.94 -12.55
C PRO A 141 4.66 8.18 -12.92
N VAL A 142 3.97 8.61 -13.98
CA VAL A 142 2.74 8.02 -14.51
C VAL A 142 2.90 7.57 -15.95
#